data_AF-A0A3M7FGE0-F1
#
_entry.id   AF-A0A3M7FGE0-F1
#
_cell.length_a   1.000
_cell.length_b   1.000
_cell.length_c   1.000
_cell.angle_alpha   90.00
_cell.angle_beta   90.00
_cell.angle_gamma   90.00
#
_symmetry.space_group_name_H-M   'P 1'
#
loop_
_entity.id
_entity.type
_entity.pdbx_description
1 polymer ?
#
loop_
_entity_poly.entity_id
_entity_poly.type
_entity_poly.pdbx_seq_one_letter_code
_entity_poly.pdbx_strand_id
1 'polypeptide(L)'
;MASLLRQIVAGPRMRHPEADLDLCYVTDNIIATSGPSSSYPQVAYRNPLKDLVKFLDSKHGSNWAIWEFRAEGTGYPDEEVYGRVKHYPWPDHHPPPFGLVPLIMASMRNWLQDKEAEGRVAVVHCKAGKGRSGTISCSYLISEEAWTAEDAMKRFTERRMRPGFGNGISIPSQLRTIRYVDRWTKNGKHYMERPAEIVELHVWGLRDGVKVAIESYVEEGKVIKKFHQFAKAEREIVRGSIRKEMGFADVAMEVMGKAKEKTKTMPKDAGDVVESQNGDVPKDTGTSGLNSVNSELQPGGGDVIFRPSERIVLPSSDINIDFERRNKSKYGGFTMVTSVAHVWFNTFFEGNGPEQSGKADDSGVFEIEWDAMDGIKGSSRKGTRAFDRMAVVWKTPAEEARRASVMVEEPGEGEPVKEMSSADWRKSDDLSQDFEKKLGLRADMAASAAVSRANSPGPSTGGSNAGDDVPDEIEGVKQHVPPTDENLLSGVTGDQRDTDVGQAEEATPKDDGEVSATAKKLKNSTTRSQAEERQ
;
A
#
# COMPACT_ATOMS: atom_id res chain seq x y z
N MET A 1 -31.64 6.03 -12.99
CA MET A 1 -31.14 5.58 -11.67
C MET A 1 -29.73 4.98 -11.75
N ALA A 2 -29.47 3.91 -12.51
CA ALA A 2 -28.13 3.27 -12.54
C ALA A 2 -26.94 4.22 -12.80
N SER A 3 -27.05 5.18 -13.74
CA SER A 3 -25.97 6.17 -13.99
C SER A 3 -25.61 7.00 -12.75
N LEU A 4 -26.60 7.42 -11.95
CA LEU A 4 -26.37 8.16 -10.70
C LEU A 4 -25.70 7.28 -9.63
N LEU A 5 -26.12 6.01 -9.52
CA LEU A 5 -25.50 5.04 -8.60
C LEU A 5 -24.03 4.78 -8.98
N ARG A 6 -23.74 4.59 -10.27
CA ARG A 6 -22.36 4.51 -10.79
C ARG A 6 -21.58 5.79 -10.51
N GLN A 7 -22.18 6.98 -10.64
CA GLN A 7 -21.49 8.25 -10.35
C GLN A 7 -21.10 8.37 -8.86
N ILE A 8 -21.93 7.87 -7.95
CA ILE A 8 -21.64 7.80 -6.51
C ILE A 8 -20.50 6.82 -6.24
N VAL A 9 -20.55 5.60 -6.78
CA VAL A 9 -19.51 4.56 -6.61
C VAL A 9 -18.20 4.89 -7.33
N ALA A 10 -18.26 5.66 -8.42
CA ALA A 10 -17.11 6.23 -9.11
C ALA A 10 -16.41 7.32 -8.27
N GLY A 11 -17.16 8.05 -7.43
CA GLY A 11 -16.58 9.01 -6.49
C GLY A 11 -15.48 8.37 -5.62
N PRO A 12 -14.34 9.05 -5.40
CA PRO A 12 -14.00 10.44 -5.78
C PRO A 12 -13.33 10.60 -7.15
N ARG A 13 -13.37 9.60 -8.02
CA ARG A 13 -12.51 9.49 -9.21
C ARG A 13 -13.10 10.28 -10.40
N MET A 14 -12.26 10.57 -11.39
CA MET A 14 -12.68 11.20 -12.64
C MET A 14 -13.26 10.17 -13.61
N ARG A 15 -14.30 10.57 -14.35
CA ARG A 15 -14.90 9.79 -15.45
C ARG A 15 -14.41 10.33 -16.78
N HIS A 16 -14.33 9.47 -17.79
CA HIS A 16 -13.98 9.87 -19.14
C HIS A 16 -15.13 10.71 -19.73
N PRO A 17 -14.87 11.95 -20.20
CA PRO A 17 -15.92 12.89 -20.59
C PRO A 17 -16.77 12.39 -21.77
N GLU A 18 -16.17 11.66 -22.71
CA GLU A 18 -16.87 11.16 -23.91
C GLU A 18 -17.53 9.78 -23.72
N ALA A 19 -17.07 8.99 -22.73
CA ALA A 19 -17.46 7.58 -22.64
C ALA A 19 -18.51 7.32 -21.56
N ASP A 20 -18.72 8.26 -20.63
CA ASP A 20 -19.50 8.05 -19.40
C ASP A 20 -19.03 6.82 -18.58
N LEU A 21 -17.72 6.56 -18.57
CA LEU A 21 -17.09 5.46 -17.83
C LEU A 21 -16.14 6.00 -16.74
N ASP A 22 -16.01 5.27 -15.63
CA ASP A 22 -14.98 5.51 -14.60
C ASP A 22 -13.61 5.03 -15.11
N LEU A 23 -13.04 5.81 -16.03
CA LEU A 23 -11.86 5.54 -16.86
C LEU A 23 -11.07 6.85 -17.07
N CYS A 24 -9.74 6.78 -17.10
CA CYS A 24 -8.87 7.89 -17.50
C CYS A 24 -7.64 7.40 -18.27
N TYR A 25 -7.13 8.23 -19.18
CA TYR A 25 -5.78 8.08 -19.75
C TYR A 25 -4.76 8.61 -18.75
N VAL A 26 -3.88 7.75 -18.24
CA VAL A 26 -2.72 8.11 -17.42
C VAL A 26 -1.66 8.72 -18.35
N THR A 27 -1.25 7.96 -19.37
CA THR A 27 -0.58 8.46 -20.58
C THR A 27 -1.48 8.20 -21.78
N ASP A 28 -1.06 8.59 -22.97
CA ASP A 28 -1.85 8.36 -24.19
C ASP A 28 -1.95 6.86 -24.52
N ASN A 29 -0.99 6.06 -24.03
CA ASN A 29 -0.89 4.62 -24.20
C ASN A 29 -1.31 3.80 -22.95
N ILE A 30 -1.54 4.43 -21.79
CA ILE A 30 -1.94 3.73 -20.55
C ILE A 30 -3.28 4.25 -20.06
N ILE A 31 -4.29 3.39 -20.09
CA ILE A 31 -5.63 3.66 -19.54
C ILE A 31 -5.75 3.00 -18.17
N ALA A 32 -6.25 3.73 -17.18
CA ALA A 32 -6.70 3.16 -15.90
C ALA A 32 -8.23 3.23 -15.78
N THR A 33 -8.87 2.12 -15.40
CA THR A 33 -10.33 2.04 -15.22
C THR A 33 -10.69 1.28 -13.93
N SER A 34 -11.89 1.51 -13.39
CA SER A 34 -12.46 0.56 -12.41
C SER A 34 -12.91 -0.73 -13.08
N GLY A 35 -12.99 -1.79 -12.28
CA GLY A 35 -13.27 -3.14 -12.74
C GLY A 35 -14.65 -3.22 -13.39
N PRO A 36 -14.73 -3.51 -14.70
CA PRO A 36 -16.00 -3.65 -15.38
C PRO A 36 -16.72 -4.91 -14.91
N SER A 37 -18.00 -5.04 -15.27
CA SER A 37 -18.74 -6.29 -15.13
C SER A 37 -19.70 -6.50 -16.29
N SER A 38 -19.96 -7.75 -16.62
CA SER A 38 -21.06 -8.16 -17.51
C SER A 38 -22.30 -8.65 -16.75
N SER A 39 -22.20 -8.88 -15.44
CA SER A 39 -23.25 -9.54 -14.63
C SER A 39 -24.05 -8.58 -13.74
N TYR A 40 -25.34 -8.88 -13.56
CA TYR A 40 -26.21 -8.22 -12.59
C TYR A 40 -26.10 -8.94 -11.23
N PRO A 41 -26.08 -8.25 -10.07
CA PRO A 41 -26.35 -6.82 -9.86
C PRO A 41 -25.17 -5.85 -10.11
N GLN A 42 -23.95 -6.34 -10.33
CA GLN A 42 -22.73 -5.52 -10.39
C GLN A 42 -22.79 -4.42 -11.47
N VAL A 43 -23.37 -4.70 -12.65
CA VAL A 43 -23.58 -3.73 -13.74
C VAL A 43 -24.44 -2.52 -13.32
N ALA A 44 -25.24 -2.61 -12.26
CA ALA A 44 -26.01 -1.47 -11.75
C ALA A 44 -25.13 -0.37 -11.14
N TYR A 45 -23.92 -0.71 -10.66
CA TYR A 45 -23.05 0.20 -9.90
C TYR A 45 -21.57 0.21 -10.34
N ARG A 46 -21.11 -0.76 -11.14
CA ARG A 46 -19.80 -0.77 -11.82
C ARG A 46 -19.90 -0.29 -13.28
N ASN A 47 -18.75 -0.09 -13.93
CA ASN A 47 -18.67 0.13 -15.38
C ASN A 47 -19.25 -1.10 -16.13
N PRO A 48 -20.16 -0.94 -17.11
CA PRO A 48 -20.57 -2.06 -17.96
C PRO A 48 -19.46 -2.47 -18.91
N LEU A 49 -19.14 -3.75 -18.95
CA LEU A 49 -18.08 -4.27 -19.82
C LEU A 49 -18.35 -3.95 -21.30
N LYS A 50 -19.60 -4.10 -21.74
CA LYS A 50 -20.02 -3.82 -23.13
C LYS A 50 -19.77 -2.38 -23.56
N ASP A 51 -19.95 -1.43 -22.64
CA ASP A 51 -19.71 -0.01 -22.91
C ASP A 51 -18.19 0.29 -22.97
N LEU A 52 -17.39 -0.38 -22.11
CA LEU A 52 -15.93 -0.31 -22.16
C LEU A 52 -15.35 -0.90 -23.44
N VAL A 53 -15.74 -2.12 -23.83
CA VAL A 53 -15.27 -2.78 -25.06
C VAL A 53 -15.66 -1.94 -26.28
N LYS A 54 -16.90 -1.47 -26.36
CA LYS A 54 -17.36 -0.57 -27.44
C LYS A 54 -16.53 0.72 -27.52
N PHE A 55 -16.16 1.32 -26.40
CA PHE A 55 -15.29 2.50 -26.38
C PHE A 55 -13.87 2.18 -26.87
N LEU A 56 -13.29 1.08 -26.39
CA LEU A 56 -11.93 0.66 -26.75
C LEU A 56 -11.83 0.28 -28.23
N ASP A 57 -12.77 -0.49 -28.77
CA ASP A 57 -12.82 -0.82 -30.21
C ASP A 57 -13.03 0.43 -31.07
N SER A 58 -13.87 1.37 -30.62
CA SER A 58 -14.14 2.62 -31.36
C SER A 58 -12.94 3.57 -31.39
N LYS A 59 -12.05 3.54 -30.39
CA LYS A 59 -10.89 4.44 -30.28
C LYS A 59 -9.59 3.80 -30.76
N HIS A 60 -9.42 2.49 -30.52
CA HIS A 60 -8.15 1.77 -30.68
C HIS A 60 -8.25 0.52 -31.56
N GLY A 61 -9.45 0.11 -31.99
CA GLY A 61 -9.64 -1.07 -32.84
C GLY A 61 -9.11 -2.36 -32.20
N SER A 62 -8.09 -2.95 -32.81
CA SER A 62 -7.38 -4.14 -32.28
C SER A 62 -6.29 -3.81 -31.26
N ASN A 63 -5.90 -2.55 -31.12
CA ASN A 63 -4.64 -2.15 -30.48
C ASN A 63 -4.78 -1.89 -28.98
N TRP A 64 -5.77 -2.52 -28.32
CA TRP A 64 -5.93 -2.48 -26.86
C TRP A 64 -5.87 -3.88 -26.23
N ALA A 65 -5.28 -3.98 -25.04
CA ALA A 65 -5.31 -5.18 -24.19
C ALA A 65 -5.40 -4.79 -22.71
N ILE A 66 -5.88 -5.71 -21.87
CA ILE A 66 -6.17 -5.48 -20.45
C ILE A 66 -5.12 -6.17 -19.55
N TRP A 67 -4.69 -5.46 -18.51
CA TRP A 67 -3.95 -6.03 -17.37
C TRP A 67 -4.83 -6.01 -16.12
N GLU A 68 -5.01 -7.18 -15.53
CA GLU A 68 -6.07 -7.50 -14.58
C GLU A 68 -5.48 -8.01 -13.25
N PHE A 69 -5.92 -7.41 -12.14
CA PHE A 69 -5.26 -7.55 -10.83
C PHE A 69 -6.14 -8.12 -9.70
N ARG A 70 -7.35 -8.63 -9.98
CA ARG A 70 -8.32 -9.07 -8.95
C ARG A 70 -8.16 -10.54 -8.56
N ALA A 71 -7.55 -10.79 -7.39
CA ALA A 71 -7.64 -12.10 -6.74
C ALA A 71 -9.07 -12.48 -6.35
N GLU A 72 -9.96 -11.50 -6.20
CA GLU A 72 -11.39 -11.70 -5.95
C GLU A 72 -12.22 -12.00 -7.23
N GLY A 73 -11.57 -12.35 -8.34
CA GLY A 73 -12.21 -12.68 -9.62
C GLY A 73 -12.42 -11.45 -10.52
N THR A 74 -12.18 -11.59 -11.82
CA THR A 74 -12.21 -10.49 -12.82
C THR A 74 -13.57 -9.76 -12.87
N GLY A 75 -14.67 -10.50 -12.69
CA GLY A 75 -16.06 -10.03 -12.82
C GLY A 75 -16.68 -10.21 -14.22
N TYR A 76 -15.97 -10.89 -15.12
CA TYR A 76 -16.37 -11.22 -16.49
C TYR A 76 -15.48 -12.33 -17.10
N PRO A 77 -15.97 -13.12 -18.07
CA PRO A 77 -15.17 -14.12 -18.77
C PRO A 77 -14.32 -13.51 -19.90
N ASP A 78 -13.15 -14.10 -20.17
CA ASP A 78 -12.12 -13.54 -21.05
C ASP A 78 -12.59 -13.43 -22.52
N GLU A 79 -13.55 -14.25 -22.93
CA GLU A 79 -14.14 -14.22 -24.27
C GLU A 79 -14.96 -12.92 -24.53
N GLU A 80 -15.51 -12.29 -23.49
CA GLU A 80 -16.18 -10.98 -23.61
C GLU A 80 -15.20 -9.83 -23.91
N VAL A 81 -13.88 -10.07 -23.80
CA VAL A 81 -12.80 -9.13 -24.18
C VAL A 81 -11.88 -9.71 -25.25
N TYR A 82 -12.37 -10.66 -26.05
CA TYR A 82 -11.65 -11.29 -27.17
C TYR A 82 -10.36 -12.01 -26.77
N GLY A 83 -10.23 -12.42 -25.50
CA GLY A 83 -8.97 -12.97 -24.95
C GLY A 83 -7.84 -11.94 -24.82
N ARG A 84 -8.12 -10.63 -25.00
CA ARG A 84 -7.13 -9.54 -24.86
C ARG A 84 -6.98 -9.12 -23.39
N VAL A 85 -6.79 -10.09 -22.50
CA VAL A 85 -6.62 -9.88 -21.06
C VAL A 85 -5.44 -10.69 -20.53
N LYS A 86 -4.73 -10.13 -19.55
CA LYS A 86 -3.54 -10.68 -18.90
C LYS A 86 -3.74 -10.63 -17.39
N HIS A 87 -3.68 -11.77 -16.71
CA HIS A 87 -3.99 -11.87 -15.28
C HIS A 87 -2.72 -11.89 -14.42
N TYR A 88 -2.68 -10.97 -13.46
CA TYR A 88 -1.68 -10.89 -12.40
C TYR A 88 -2.38 -10.56 -11.07
N PRO A 89 -3.16 -11.50 -10.50
CA PRO A 89 -4.09 -11.20 -9.41
C PRO A 89 -3.46 -11.16 -8.01
N TRP A 90 -3.82 -10.15 -7.21
CA TRP A 90 -3.57 -10.14 -5.75
C TRP A 90 -4.73 -9.47 -4.97
N PRO A 91 -4.87 -9.72 -3.66
CA PRO A 91 -5.93 -9.16 -2.80
C PRO A 91 -6.07 -7.64 -2.82
N ASP A 92 -7.30 -7.16 -2.66
CA ASP A 92 -7.62 -5.73 -2.65
C ASP A 92 -7.03 -5.00 -1.45
N HIS A 93 -6.68 -3.72 -1.63
CA HIS A 93 -6.01 -2.87 -0.64
C HIS A 93 -4.57 -3.26 -0.23
N HIS A 94 -4.00 -4.33 -0.77
CA HIS A 94 -2.60 -4.74 -0.51
C HIS A 94 -1.66 -4.36 -1.68
N PRO A 95 -0.33 -4.28 -1.48
CA PRO A 95 0.64 -4.20 -2.58
C PRO A 95 0.72 -5.52 -3.36
N PRO A 96 1.15 -5.53 -4.64
CA PRO A 96 1.45 -6.80 -5.30
C PRO A 96 2.59 -7.53 -4.59
N PRO A 97 2.62 -8.88 -4.59
CA PRO A 97 3.86 -9.62 -4.36
C PRO A 97 4.92 -9.13 -5.33
N PHE A 98 6.13 -8.80 -4.87
CA PHE A 98 7.11 -8.14 -5.73
C PHE A 98 7.53 -9.02 -6.91
N GLY A 99 7.52 -10.34 -6.75
CA GLY A 99 7.75 -11.30 -7.84
C GLY A 99 6.76 -11.23 -9.02
N LEU A 100 5.60 -10.56 -8.86
CA LEU A 100 4.72 -10.27 -10.01
C LEU A 100 5.18 -9.04 -10.80
N VAL A 101 5.89 -8.09 -10.18
CA VAL A 101 6.18 -6.79 -10.81
C VAL A 101 7.05 -6.93 -12.07
N PRO A 102 8.20 -7.65 -12.07
CA PRO A 102 9.00 -7.84 -13.29
C PRO A 102 8.19 -8.46 -14.45
N LEU A 103 7.29 -9.40 -14.14
CA LEU A 103 6.42 -10.03 -15.14
C LEU A 103 5.40 -9.02 -15.71
N ILE A 104 4.77 -8.21 -14.86
CA ILE A 104 3.81 -7.20 -15.31
C ILE A 104 4.51 -6.13 -16.18
N MET A 105 5.70 -5.67 -15.78
CA MET A 105 6.46 -4.67 -16.55
C MET A 105 6.84 -5.19 -17.94
N ALA A 106 7.44 -6.39 -18.03
CA ALA A 106 7.73 -7.02 -19.33
C ALA A 106 6.48 -7.27 -20.18
N SER A 107 5.40 -7.73 -19.56
CA SER A 107 4.13 -7.99 -20.26
C SER A 107 3.55 -6.71 -20.87
N MET A 108 3.56 -5.60 -20.12
CA MET A 108 3.14 -4.31 -20.62
C MET A 108 4.10 -3.76 -21.68
N ARG A 109 5.43 -3.87 -21.49
CA ARG A 109 6.44 -3.41 -22.46
C ARG A 109 6.28 -4.13 -23.79
N ASN A 110 6.26 -5.47 -23.77
CA ASN A 110 6.16 -6.30 -24.98
C ASN A 110 4.85 -6.05 -25.74
N TRP A 111 3.79 -5.57 -25.08
CA TRP A 111 2.59 -5.08 -25.76
C TRP A 111 2.77 -3.66 -26.31
N LEU A 112 3.15 -2.70 -25.47
CA LEU A 112 3.15 -1.26 -25.77
C LEU A 112 4.27 -0.84 -26.75
N GLN A 113 5.38 -1.54 -26.75
CA GLN A 113 6.56 -1.28 -27.59
C GLN A 113 6.70 -2.29 -28.75
N ASP A 114 5.61 -2.97 -29.11
CA ASP A 114 5.59 -3.88 -30.27
C ASP A 114 5.84 -3.11 -31.57
N LYS A 115 6.97 -3.41 -32.20
CA LYS A 115 7.47 -2.72 -33.40
C LYS A 115 6.61 -2.99 -34.64
N GLU A 116 5.74 -4.00 -34.60
CA GLU A 116 4.80 -4.34 -35.68
C GLU A 116 3.43 -3.66 -35.53
N ALA A 117 3.18 -2.89 -34.47
CA ALA A 117 1.86 -2.29 -34.19
C ALA A 117 1.92 -0.89 -33.54
N GLU A 118 1.64 0.14 -34.35
CA GLU A 118 1.54 1.52 -33.86
C GLU A 118 0.29 1.78 -33.00
N GLY A 119 0.40 2.70 -32.03
CA GLY A 119 -0.74 3.20 -31.25
C GLY A 119 -1.33 2.18 -30.27
N ARG A 120 -0.53 1.23 -29.76
CA ARG A 120 -1.00 0.27 -28.75
C ARG A 120 -1.25 0.89 -27.39
N VAL A 121 -2.29 0.38 -26.72
CA VAL A 121 -2.80 0.86 -25.45
C VAL A 121 -2.94 -0.28 -24.45
N ALA A 122 -2.45 -0.07 -23.23
CA ALA A 122 -2.61 -0.97 -22.10
C ALA A 122 -3.72 -0.45 -21.18
N VAL A 123 -4.72 -1.29 -20.90
CA VAL A 123 -5.86 -0.97 -20.04
C VAL A 123 -5.66 -1.68 -18.70
N VAL A 124 -5.16 -0.96 -17.70
CA VAL A 124 -4.97 -1.50 -16.35
C VAL A 124 -6.25 -1.36 -15.51
N HIS A 125 -6.66 -2.42 -14.83
CA HIS A 125 -7.76 -2.33 -13.86
C HIS A 125 -7.62 -3.26 -12.65
N CYS A 126 -8.32 -2.88 -11.58
CA CYS A 126 -8.56 -3.70 -10.41
C CYS A 126 -10.05 -3.60 -10.05
N LYS A 127 -10.43 -3.54 -8.76
CA LYS A 127 -11.81 -3.24 -8.35
C LYS A 127 -12.20 -1.78 -8.60
N ALA A 128 -11.51 -0.83 -7.96
CA ALA A 128 -11.81 0.61 -8.07
C ALA A 128 -10.95 1.36 -9.12
N GLY A 129 -9.92 0.72 -9.68
CA GLY A 129 -8.95 1.39 -10.54
C GLY A 129 -8.14 2.46 -9.81
N LYS A 130 -7.92 2.32 -8.49
CA LYS A 130 -7.19 3.27 -7.65
C LYS A 130 -5.83 2.70 -7.22
N GLY A 131 -5.73 2.10 -6.03
CA GLY A 131 -4.45 1.69 -5.43
C GLY A 131 -3.65 0.68 -6.27
N ARG A 132 -4.23 -0.51 -6.54
CA ARG A 132 -3.57 -1.58 -7.33
C ARG A 132 -3.18 -1.10 -8.74
N SER A 133 -4.11 -0.51 -9.48
CA SER A 133 -3.86 0.02 -10.82
C SER A 133 -2.83 1.16 -10.83
N GLY A 134 -2.90 2.09 -9.87
CA GLY A 134 -1.94 3.18 -9.75
C GLY A 134 -0.54 2.71 -9.39
N THR A 135 -0.43 1.68 -8.54
CA THR A 135 0.86 1.05 -8.22
C THR A 135 1.53 0.57 -9.51
N ILE A 136 0.82 -0.22 -10.34
CA ILE A 136 1.37 -0.74 -11.60
C ILE A 136 1.60 0.36 -12.65
N SER A 137 0.66 1.29 -12.83
CA SER A 137 0.85 2.41 -13.76
C SER A 137 2.09 3.24 -13.40
N CYS A 138 2.28 3.58 -12.12
CA CYS A 138 3.47 4.31 -11.69
C CYS A 138 4.73 3.45 -11.83
N SER A 139 4.67 2.16 -11.49
CA SER A 139 5.80 1.24 -11.69
C SER A 139 6.28 1.20 -13.14
N TYR A 140 5.35 1.11 -14.10
CA TYR A 140 5.69 1.09 -15.54
C TYR A 140 6.31 2.41 -16.01
N LEU A 141 5.74 3.55 -15.60
CA LEU A 141 6.31 4.87 -15.92
C LEU A 141 7.76 5.01 -15.39
N ILE A 142 8.04 4.47 -14.21
CA ILE A 142 9.37 4.49 -13.60
C ILE A 142 10.33 3.53 -14.31
N SER A 143 9.92 2.27 -14.53
CA SER A 143 10.82 1.20 -14.99
C SER A 143 11.03 1.14 -16.51
N GLU A 144 10.04 1.57 -17.30
CA GLU A 144 10.04 1.48 -18.77
C GLU A 144 10.07 2.84 -19.48
N GLU A 145 9.57 3.91 -18.85
CA GLU A 145 9.53 5.26 -19.43
C GLU A 145 10.49 6.26 -18.74
N ALA A 146 11.30 5.80 -17.77
CA ALA A 146 12.29 6.60 -17.03
C ALA A 146 11.74 7.84 -16.29
N TRP A 147 10.47 7.81 -15.86
CA TRP A 147 9.89 8.86 -15.00
C TRP A 147 10.45 8.79 -13.57
N THR A 148 10.47 9.92 -12.88
CA THR A 148 10.68 9.90 -11.42
C THR A 148 9.45 9.29 -10.73
N ALA A 149 9.66 8.68 -9.55
CA ALA A 149 8.55 8.14 -8.76
C ALA A 149 7.53 9.23 -8.36
N GLU A 150 8.00 10.46 -8.11
CA GLU A 150 7.15 11.61 -7.80
C GLU A 150 6.27 11.99 -8.99
N ASP A 151 6.86 12.21 -10.17
CA ASP A 151 6.13 12.58 -11.39
C ASP A 151 5.12 11.51 -11.78
N ALA A 152 5.49 10.23 -11.69
CA ALA A 152 4.61 9.10 -11.97
C ALA A 152 3.38 9.08 -11.02
N MET A 153 3.57 9.29 -9.72
CA MET A 153 2.49 9.33 -8.73
C MET A 153 1.61 10.59 -8.85
N LYS A 154 2.23 11.74 -9.12
CA LYS A 154 1.56 13.01 -9.38
C LYS A 154 0.68 12.90 -10.61
N ARG A 155 1.23 12.41 -11.72
CA ARG A 155 0.52 12.17 -12.98
C ARG A 155 -0.65 11.23 -12.84
N PHE A 156 -0.48 10.09 -12.16
CA PHE A 156 -1.60 9.18 -11.90
C PHE A 156 -2.69 9.85 -11.05
N THR A 157 -2.30 10.61 -10.02
CA THR A 157 -3.24 11.34 -9.16
C THR A 157 -4.04 12.38 -9.95
N GLU A 158 -3.37 13.25 -10.70
CA GLU A 158 -3.98 14.30 -11.53
C GLU A 158 -4.96 13.74 -12.58
N ARG A 159 -4.64 12.58 -13.18
CA ARG A 159 -5.51 11.95 -14.18
C ARG A 159 -6.65 11.13 -13.58
N ARG A 160 -6.46 10.51 -12.41
CA ARG A 160 -7.44 9.58 -11.81
C ARG A 160 -8.38 10.23 -10.81
N MET A 161 -7.92 11.22 -10.05
CA MET A 161 -8.64 11.81 -8.92
C MET A 161 -9.20 13.18 -9.27
N ARG A 162 -10.36 13.55 -8.70
CA ARG A 162 -10.84 14.93 -8.79
C ARG A 162 -9.92 15.84 -7.95
N PRO A 163 -9.64 17.08 -8.39
CA PRO A 163 -8.88 18.05 -7.59
C PRO A 163 -9.42 18.18 -6.17
N GLY A 164 -8.54 18.13 -5.17
CA GLY A 164 -8.89 18.22 -3.75
C GLY A 164 -9.37 16.92 -3.08
N PHE A 165 -9.52 15.80 -3.80
CA PHE A 165 -9.96 14.52 -3.22
C PHE A 165 -8.81 13.55 -2.82
N GLY A 166 -7.61 14.09 -2.63
CA GLY A 166 -6.44 13.35 -2.18
C GLY A 166 -5.81 12.43 -3.24
N ASN A 167 -4.75 11.73 -2.84
CA ASN A 167 -3.82 11.06 -3.75
C ASN A 167 -4.43 9.83 -4.45
N GLY A 168 -3.96 9.56 -5.67
CA GLY A 168 -4.32 8.39 -6.48
C GLY A 168 -3.82 7.07 -5.89
N ILE A 169 -2.62 7.06 -5.30
CA ILE A 169 -2.14 5.99 -4.41
C ILE A 169 -2.00 6.58 -3.00
N SER A 170 -2.56 5.91 -2.00
CA SER A 170 -2.63 6.44 -0.61
C SER A 170 -2.40 5.38 0.47
N ILE A 171 -2.07 4.15 0.08
CA ILE A 171 -1.83 3.02 0.99
C ILE A 171 -0.31 2.96 1.23
N PRO A 172 0.20 3.16 2.46
CA PRO A 172 1.63 3.20 2.75
C PRO A 172 2.44 2.05 2.16
N SER A 173 1.93 0.82 2.17
CA SER A 173 2.62 -0.33 1.58
C SER A 173 2.63 -0.34 0.04
N GLN A 174 1.60 0.19 -0.63
CA GLN A 174 1.65 0.38 -2.09
C GLN A 174 2.67 1.47 -2.47
N LEU A 175 2.77 2.54 -1.67
CA LEU A 175 3.81 3.56 -1.83
C LEU A 175 5.21 2.99 -1.56
N ARG A 176 5.35 2.03 -0.64
CA ARG A 176 6.60 1.29 -0.40
C ARG A 176 7.00 0.46 -1.62
N THR A 177 6.06 -0.24 -2.27
CA THR A 177 6.32 -0.95 -3.53
C THR A 177 6.81 -0.02 -4.64
N ILE A 178 6.23 1.19 -4.78
CA ILE A 178 6.71 2.17 -5.78
C ILE A 178 8.18 2.57 -5.50
N ARG A 179 8.57 2.77 -4.23
CA ARG A 179 9.98 3.00 -3.85
C ARG A 179 10.88 1.80 -4.10
N TYR A 180 10.38 0.58 -3.90
CA TYR A 180 11.10 -0.65 -4.25
C TYR A 180 11.34 -0.75 -5.76
N VAL A 181 10.35 -0.40 -6.60
CA VAL A 181 10.50 -0.36 -8.06
C VAL A 181 11.51 0.69 -8.50
N ASP A 182 11.50 1.89 -7.92
CA ASP A 182 12.51 2.92 -8.20
C ASP A 182 13.93 2.44 -7.87
N ARG A 183 14.15 1.83 -6.69
CA ARG A 183 15.43 1.21 -6.31
C ARG A 183 15.83 0.06 -7.23
N TRP A 184 14.90 -0.82 -7.58
CA TRP A 184 15.10 -1.97 -8.47
C TRP A 184 15.52 -1.52 -9.88
N THR A 185 14.80 -0.56 -10.47
CA THR A 185 15.10 0.03 -11.77
C THR A 185 16.49 0.67 -11.81
N LYS A 186 16.83 1.49 -10.80
CA LYS A 186 18.13 2.18 -10.72
C LYS A 186 19.34 1.25 -10.57
N ASN A 187 19.13 0.00 -10.15
CA ASN A 187 20.20 -0.97 -9.89
C ASN A 187 20.10 -2.22 -10.80
N GLY A 188 19.71 -2.04 -12.07
CA GLY A 188 19.79 -3.10 -13.08
C GLY A 188 18.69 -4.16 -13.04
N LYS A 189 17.60 -3.93 -12.31
CA LYS A 189 16.38 -4.75 -12.30
C LYS A 189 16.56 -6.23 -11.90
N HIS A 190 17.59 -6.56 -11.12
CA HIS A 190 17.73 -7.88 -10.51
C HIS A 190 16.82 -8.01 -9.28
N TYR A 191 15.89 -8.96 -9.26
CA TYR A 191 15.13 -9.36 -8.08
C TYR A 191 15.36 -10.83 -7.76
N MET A 192 15.66 -11.13 -6.49
CA MET A 192 15.80 -12.50 -6.01
C MET A 192 14.75 -12.76 -4.92
N GLU A 193 13.77 -13.57 -5.26
CA GLU A 193 12.78 -14.06 -4.31
C GLU A 193 13.43 -15.11 -3.40
N ARG A 194 13.28 -14.96 -2.09
CA ARG A 194 13.90 -15.85 -1.08
C ARG A 194 12.95 -16.13 0.09
N PRO A 195 12.97 -17.34 0.68
CA PRO A 195 12.34 -17.59 1.96
C PRO A 195 12.88 -16.66 3.06
N ALA A 196 12.05 -16.34 4.04
CA ALA A 196 12.43 -15.50 5.18
C ALA A 196 11.97 -16.12 6.49
N GLU A 197 12.76 -15.95 7.55
CA GLU A 197 12.45 -16.39 8.91
C GLU A 197 12.30 -15.16 9.81
N ILE A 198 11.17 -15.07 10.52
CA ILE A 198 10.98 -14.06 11.57
C ILE A 198 11.51 -14.62 12.88
N VAL A 199 12.52 -13.94 13.44
CA VAL A 199 13.26 -14.37 14.63
C VAL A 199 12.67 -13.74 15.89
N GLU A 200 12.44 -12.43 15.87
CA GLU A 200 11.83 -11.68 16.97
C GLU A 200 10.99 -10.52 16.43
N LEU A 201 9.96 -10.12 17.18
CA LEU A 201 9.22 -8.87 16.94
C LEU A 201 9.24 -8.02 18.21
N HIS A 202 9.83 -6.83 18.12
CA HIS A 202 9.89 -5.85 19.20
C HIS A 202 8.76 -4.85 19.01
N VAL A 203 7.98 -4.57 20.05
CA VAL A 203 6.86 -3.61 20.00
C VAL A 203 6.90 -2.70 21.22
N TRP A 204 7.02 -1.40 20.97
CA TRP A 204 7.09 -0.38 22.01
C TRP A 204 5.71 0.18 22.33
N GLY A 205 5.44 0.32 23.63
CA GLY A 205 4.15 0.81 24.13
C GLY A 205 2.95 -0.07 23.75
N LEU A 206 3.09 -1.40 23.66
CA LEU A 206 1.94 -2.28 23.40
C LEU A 206 0.81 -2.04 24.43
N ARG A 207 -0.39 -1.71 23.94
CA ARG A 207 -1.61 -1.54 24.74
C ARG A 207 -2.32 -2.89 24.94
N ASP A 208 -3.31 -2.97 25.84
CA ASP A 208 -4.05 -4.22 26.06
C ASP A 208 -5.00 -4.57 24.89
N GLY A 209 -5.35 -5.85 24.80
CA GLY A 209 -6.28 -6.38 23.79
C GLY A 209 -5.68 -6.60 22.40
N VAL A 210 -4.40 -6.30 22.19
CA VAL A 210 -3.72 -6.41 20.89
C VAL A 210 -3.33 -7.85 20.57
N LYS A 211 -3.78 -8.34 19.42
CA LYS A 211 -3.28 -9.54 18.74
C LYS A 211 -2.29 -9.15 17.66
N VAL A 212 -1.31 -10.02 17.42
CA VAL A 212 -0.32 -9.84 16.36
C VAL A 212 -0.21 -11.12 15.54
N ALA A 213 -0.17 -10.99 14.22
CA ALA A 213 -0.04 -12.08 13.27
C ALA A 213 1.06 -11.80 12.25
N ILE A 214 1.63 -12.88 11.71
CA ILE A 214 2.60 -12.85 10.60
C ILE A 214 1.93 -13.54 9.41
N GLU A 215 1.78 -12.81 8.31
CA GLU A 215 1.09 -13.26 7.09
C GLU A 215 2.01 -13.10 5.87
N SER A 216 1.76 -13.87 4.81
CA SER A 216 2.48 -13.77 3.52
C SER A 216 1.61 -14.30 2.39
N TYR A 217 1.99 -13.97 1.15
CA TYR A 217 1.34 -14.48 -0.04
C TYR A 217 1.55 -15.98 -0.26
N VAL A 218 0.50 -16.65 -0.74
CA VAL A 218 0.49 -18.00 -1.28
C VAL A 218 -0.40 -18.03 -2.54
N GLU A 219 -0.48 -19.18 -3.23
CA GLU A 219 -1.32 -19.36 -4.43
C GLU A 219 -1.07 -18.30 -5.51
N GLU A 220 0.20 -18.16 -5.94
CA GLU A 220 0.64 -17.17 -6.96
C GLU A 220 0.34 -15.70 -6.60
N GLY A 221 0.13 -15.39 -5.32
CA GLY A 221 -0.22 -14.05 -4.85
C GLY A 221 -1.70 -13.84 -4.54
N LYS A 222 -2.57 -14.80 -4.90
CA LYS A 222 -4.03 -14.66 -4.76
C LYS A 222 -4.54 -14.72 -3.33
N VAL A 223 -3.81 -15.38 -2.42
CA VAL A 223 -4.25 -15.58 -1.04
C VAL A 223 -3.20 -15.08 -0.07
N ILE A 224 -3.62 -14.30 0.93
CA ILE A 224 -2.81 -13.98 2.11
C ILE A 224 -3.06 -15.08 3.13
N LYS A 225 -2.01 -15.78 3.52
CA LYS A 225 -2.06 -16.83 4.53
C LYS A 225 -1.36 -16.35 5.79
N LYS A 226 -2.03 -16.51 6.94
CA LYS A 226 -1.41 -16.36 8.26
C LYS A 226 -0.51 -17.57 8.56
N PHE A 227 0.78 -17.31 8.78
CA PHE A 227 1.78 -18.31 9.15
C PHE A 227 1.93 -18.44 10.67
N HIS A 228 1.82 -17.33 11.40
CA HIS A 228 1.85 -17.33 12.87
C HIS A 228 0.85 -16.36 13.48
N GLN A 229 0.46 -16.60 14.72
CA GLN A 229 -0.25 -15.61 15.55
C GLN A 229 0.27 -15.69 16.97
N PHE A 230 0.89 -14.62 17.45
CA PHE A 230 1.60 -14.65 18.71
C PHE A 230 0.67 -14.91 19.91
N ALA A 231 1.03 -15.92 20.69
CA ALA A 231 0.39 -16.26 21.94
C ALA A 231 0.88 -15.35 23.07
N LYS A 232 0.09 -15.23 24.15
CA LYS A 232 0.50 -14.44 25.34
C LYS A 232 1.76 -14.98 26.01
N ALA A 233 2.06 -16.28 25.87
CA ALA A 233 3.26 -16.92 26.41
C ALA A 233 4.54 -16.61 25.60
N GLU A 234 4.40 -16.23 24.33
CA GLU A 234 5.51 -15.84 23.46
C GLU A 234 5.93 -14.36 23.66
N ARG A 235 5.27 -13.65 24.59
CA ARG A 235 5.43 -12.21 24.80
C ARG A 235 6.10 -11.91 26.14
N GLU A 236 7.35 -11.49 26.08
CA GLU A 236 8.09 -10.95 27.22
C GLU A 236 7.84 -9.44 27.37
N ILE A 237 7.62 -8.95 28.60
CA ILE A 237 7.54 -7.52 28.89
C ILE A 237 8.90 -7.06 29.39
N VAL A 238 9.56 -6.19 28.62
CA VAL A 238 10.91 -5.67 28.91
C VAL A 238 10.85 -4.40 29.76
N ARG A 239 9.88 -3.51 29.49
CA ARG A 239 9.71 -2.24 30.21
C ARG A 239 8.24 -1.86 30.34
N GLY A 240 7.89 -1.16 31.42
CA GLY A 240 6.53 -0.66 31.63
C GLY A 240 5.55 -1.76 32.05
N SER A 241 4.27 -1.56 31.76
CA SER A 241 3.22 -2.52 32.13
C SER A 241 2.02 -2.41 31.20
N ILE A 242 1.54 -3.55 30.69
CA ILE A 242 0.31 -3.61 29.91
C ILE A 242 -0.86 -3.64 30.89
N ARG A 243 -1.46 -2.48 31.13
CA ARG A 243 -2.63 -2.35 32.02
C ARG A 243 -3.86 -2.92 31.33
N LYS A 244 -4.54 -3.86 31.99
CA LYS A 244 -5.80 -4.41 31.50
C LYS A 244 -6.88 -3.33 31.53
N GLU A 245 -7.32 -2.88 30.35
CA GLU A 245 -8.31 -1.81 30.25
C GLU A 245 -9.69 -2.28 30.74
N MET A 246 -10.38 -1.36 31.40
CA MET A 246 -11.68 -1.54 32.03
C MET A 246 -12.86 -1.38 31.04
N GLY A 247 -12.62 -1.69 29.76
CA GLY A 247 -13.62 -1.71 28.69
C GLY A 247 -13.84 -0.35 28.04
N PHE A 248 -15.06 -0.13 27.53
CA PHE A 248 -15.41 1.02 26.68
C PHE A 248 -15.14 2.40 27.33
N ALA A 249 -15.17 2.51 28.66
CA ALA A 249 -14.91 3.77 29.37
C ALA A 249 -13.46 4.27 29.15
N ASP A 250 -12.47 3.38 29.16
CA ASP A 250 -11.06 3.76 29.00
C ASP A 250 -10.79 4.18 27.54
N VAL A 251 -11.40 3.49 26.57
CA VAL A 251 -11.38 3.86 25.14
C VAL A 251 -12.01 5.24 24.91
N ALA A 252 -13.16 5.50 25.53
CA ALA A 252 -13.82 6.80 25.44
C ALA A 252 -12.96 7.91 26.04
N MET A 253 -12.28 7.64 27.17
CA MET A 253 -11.32 8.57 27.78
C MET A 253 -10.07 8.79 26.91
N GLU A 254 -9.54 7.76 26.24
CA GLU A 254 -8.42 7.89 25.27
C GLU A 254 -8.80 8.82 24.09
N VAL A 255 -10.02 8.66 23.56
CA VAL A 255 -10.54 9.49 22.46
C VAL A 255 -10.86 10.92 22.93
N MET A 256 -11.45 11.09 24.12
CA MET A 256 -11.75 12.42 24.69
C MET A 256 -10.49 13.18 25.11
N GLY A 257 -9.43 12.49 25.54
CA GLY A 257 -8.13 13.12 25.85
C GLY A 257 -7.55 13.86 24.64
N LYS A 258 -7.54 13.20 23.48
CA LYS A 258 -7.08 13.77 22.20
C LYS A 258 -7.90 15.00 21.75
N ALA A 259 -9.20 15.03 22.08
CA ALA A 259 -10.04 16.19 21.79
C ALA A 259 -9.66 17.44 22.62
N LYS A 260 -9.20 17.24 23.87
CA LYS A 260 -8.71 18.31 24.75
C LYS A 260 -7.32 18.82 24.39
N GLU A 261 -6.42 17.95 23.90
CA GLU A 261 -5.10 18.41 23.41
C GLU A 261 -5.24 19.29 22.17
N LYS A 262 -6.09 18.90 21.21
CA LYS A 262 -6.33 19.68 19.98
C LYS A 262 -7.02 21.04 20.21
N THR A 263 -7.51 21.34 21.41
CA THR A 263 -8.14 22.65 21.72
C THR A 263 -7.15 23.68 22.30
N LYS A 264 -5.87 23.35 22.49
CA LYS A 264 -4.93 24.20 23.25
C LYS A 264 -4.10 25.20 22.43
N THR A 265 -4.29 25.28 21.11
CA THR A 265 -3.53 26.19 20.21
C THR A 265 -4.45 27.10 19.39
N MET A 266 -4.87 28.21 19.99
CA MET A 266 -5.36 29.42 19.32
C MET A 266 -4.80 30.63 20.10
N PRO A 267 -4.14 31.61 19.45
CA PRO A 267 -3.64 32.78 20.15
C PRO A 267 -4.79 33.75 20.48
N LYS A 268 -4.67 34.45 21.60
CA LYS A 268 -5.47 35.65 21.92
C LYS A 268 -4.53 36.80 22.25
N ASP A 269 -4.41 37.75 21.32
CA ASP A 269 -3.91 39.08 21.62
C ASP A 269 -5.04 39.98 22.11
N ALA A 270 -4.80 40.65 23.24
CA ALA A 270 -5.22 42.00 23.60
C ALA A 270 -4.78 42.24 25.05
N GLY A 271 -3.86 43.17 25.29
CA GLY A 271 -3.41 43.51 26.65
C GLY A 271 -4.30 44.55 27.34
N ASP A 272 -4.12 44.74 28.65
CA ASP A 272 -3.47 45.97 29.14
C ASP A 272 -2.94 45.80 30.59
N VAL A 273 -2.47 46.90 31.21
CA VAL A 273 -1.35 46.94 32.19
C VAL A 273 -1.74 46.93 33.69
N VAL A 274 -0.69 46.76 34.53
CA VAL A 274 -0.39 47.28 35.90
C VAL A 274 -0.65 46.45 37.19
N GLU A 275 0.41 46.32 38.01
CA GLU A 275 0.51 46.21 39.50
C GLU A 275 -0.10 44.97 40.26
N SER A 276 0.48 44.43 41.35
CA SER A 276 1.84 44.54 41.94
C SER A 276 2.15 43.52 43.06
N GLN A 277 3.47 43.33 43.31
CA GLN A 277 4.16 43.03 44.59
C GLN A 277 4.10 41.66 45.30
N ASN A 278 5.33 41.19 45.63
CA ASN A 278 5.81 40.40 46.79
C ASN A 278 5.31 38.92 46.94
N GLY A 279 6.17 37.95 47.27
CA GLY A 279 7.61 38.00 47.53
C GLY A 279 8.21 36.64 47.94
N ASP A 280 9.48 36.68 48.35
CA ASP A 280 10.33 35.62 48.92
C ASP A 280 10.90 34.48 48.06
N VAL A 281 12.21 34.31 48.24
CA VAL A 281 13.13 33.30 47.70
C VAL A 281 13.97 32.80 48.87
N PRO A 282 14.33 31.51 48.93
CA PRO A 282 15.70 31.19 49.32
C PRO A 282 16.44 30.25 48.36
N LYS A 283 17.70 30.64 48.12
CA LYS A 283 18.77 30.10 47.28
C LYS A 283 19.09 28.59 47.33
N ASP A 284 19.72 28.17 46.23
CA ASP A 284 20.52 26.96 46.01
C ASP A 284 21.60 26.62 47.06
N THR A 285 21.90 25.33 47.16
CA THR A 285 23.23 24.67 47.06
C THR A 285 22.98 23.15 46.91
N GLY A 286 23.65 22.34 46.09
CA GLY A 286 24.63 22.54 45.03
C GLY A 286 25.17 21.18 44.51
N THR A 287 25.73 21.15 43.29
CA THR A 287 26.57 20.08 42.67
C THR A 287 25.99 18.69 42.28
N SER A 288 25.84 18.54 40.95
CA SER A 288 26.36 17.46 40.07
C SER A 288 25.92 15.99 40.19
N GLY A 289 25.38 15.43 39.09
CA GLY A 289 25.40 13.98 38.84
C GLY A 289 24.45 13.46 37.74
N LEU A 290 24.96 13.30 36.51
CA LEU A 290 24.38 12.57 35.35
C LEU A 290 23.01 13.03 34.79
N ASN A 291 23.01 13.34 33.48
CA ASN A 291 21.81 13.57 32.68
C ASN A 291 21.01 12.27 32.51
N SER A 292 20.01 12.04 33.37
CA SER A 292 18.90 11.15 33.04
C SER A 292 18.04 11.80 31.97
N VAL A 293 18.17 11.34 30.72
CA VAL A 293 17.23 11.71 29.65
C VAL A 293 15.89 11.07 30.00
N ASN A 294 15.04 11.85 30.65
CA ASN A 294 13.78 11.38 31.18
C ASN A 294 12.80 11.16 30.01
N SER A 295 12.82 9.95 29.44
CA SER A 295 11.82 9.53 28.45
C SER A 295 10.46 9.52 29.15
N GLU A 296 9.68 10.57 28.98
CA GLU A 296 8.33 10.65 29.54
C GLU A 296 7.49 9.51 28.96
N LEU A 297 7.33 8.44 29.74
CA LEU A 297 6.48 7.32 29.41
C LEU A 297 5.05 7.84 29.26
N GLN A 298 4.54 7.88 28.03
CA GLN A 298 3.12 8.09 27.81
C GLN A 298 2.35 7.01 28.61
N PRO A 299 1.37 7.42 29.45
CA PRO A 299 0.76 6.49 30.40
C PRO A 299 -0.17 5.51 29.68
N GLY A 300 0.28 4.27 29.44
CA GLY A 300 -0.62 3.19 29.01
C GLY A 300 -0.01 1.94 28.37
N GLY A 301 1.26 1.97 27.92
CA GLY A 301 1.88 0.85 27.20
C GLY A 301 2.94 0.07 27.97
N GLY A 302 3.24 -1.14 27.50
CA GLY A 302 4.45 -1.90 27.87
C GLY A 302 5.30 -2.18 26.64
N ASP A 303 6.61 -2.04 26.76
CA ASP A 303 7.56 -2.44 25.72
C ASP A 303 7.76 -3.95 25.81
N VAL A 304 7.57 -4.66 24.68
CA VAL A 304 7.59 -6.12 24.63
C VAL A 304 8.47 -6.65 23.52
N ILE A 305 8.97 -7.87 23.74
CA ILE A 305 9.55 -8.70 22.68
C ILE A 305 8.66 -9.94 22.55
N PHE A 306 8.21 -10.19 21.32
CA PHE A 306 7.59 -11.43 20.93
C PHE A 306 8.67 -12.36 20.38
N ARG A 307 8.87 -13.51 21.04
CA ARG A 307 9.75 -14.58 20.57
C ARG A 307 8.89 -15.81 20.26
N PRO A 308 8.89 -16.29 19.01
CA PRO A 308 8.02 -17.38 18.64
C PRO A 308 8.50 -18.69 19.27
N SER A 309 7.57 -19.49 19.79
CA SER A 309 7.86 -20.79 20.41
C SER A 309 8.18 -21.88 19.37
N GLU A 310 7.76 -21.65 18.12
CA GLU A 310 8.08 -22.48 16.96
C GLU A 310 8.71 -21.62 15.87
N ARG A 311 9.54 -22.21 15.01
CA ARG A 311 10.30 -21.46 13.99
C ARG A 311 9.38 -21.03 12.83
N ILE A 312 9.28 -19.72 12.58
CA ILE A 312 8.40 -19.15 11.56
C ILE A 312 9.18 -18.92 10.27
N VAL A 313 9.04 -19.82 9.29
CA VAL A 313 9.58 -19.64 7.93
C VAL A 313 8.46 -19.35 6.94
N LEU A 314 8.58 -18.24 6.22
CA LEU A 314 7.70 -17.81 5.14
C LEU A 314 8.33 -18.18 3.78
N PRO A 315 7.53 -18.50 2.75
CA PRO A 315 8.02 -18.98 1.46
C PRO A 315 8.53 -17.87 0.52
N SER A 316 8.26 -16.60 0.84
CA SER A 316 8.59 -15.41 0.04
C SER A 316 9.22 -14.35 0.94
N SER A 317 9.91 -13.41 0.31
CA SER A 317 10.48 -12.21 0.91
C SER A 317 9.42 -11.16 1.25
N ASP A 318 8.22 -11.23 0.66
CA ASP A 318 7.07 -10.36 1.00
C ASP A 318 6.42 -10.78 2.33
N ILE A 319 6.61 -9.97 3.37
CA ILE A 319 6.14 -10.25 4.73
C ILE A 319 5.10 -9.21 5.15
N ASN A 320 4.00 -9.68 5.71
CA ASN A 320 3.01 -8.87 6.41
C ASN A 320 3.09 -9.07 7.92
N ILE A 321 3.04 -7.97 8.68
CA ILE A 321 2.73 -8.00 10.12
C ILE A 321 1.37 -7.33 10.33
N ASP A 322 0.41 -8.08 10.87
CA ASP A 322 -0.95 -7.63 11.13
C ASP A 322 -1.20 -7.45 12.64
N PHE A 323 -1.89 -6.36 12.99
CA PHE A 323 -2.29 -6.01 14.35
C PHE A 323 -3.78 -5.75 14.43
N GLU A 324 -4.46 -6.49 15.30
CA GLU A 324 -5.87 -6.32 15.59
C GLU A 324 -6.06 -6.09 17.09
N ARG A 325 -6.60 -4.93 17.47
CA ARG A 325 -6.89 -4.60 18.87
C ARG A 325 -8.36 -4.89 19.18
N ARG A 326 -8.60 -5.68 20.23
CA ARG A 326 -9.93 -6.09 20.69
C ARG A 326 -10.16 -5.75 22.15
N ASN A 327 -11.18 -4.92 22.42
CA ASN A 327 -11.60 -4.59 23.77
C ASN A 327 -12.95 -5.28 24.08
N LYS A 328 -13.07 -5.90 25.26
CA LYS A 328 -14.31 -6.56 25.71
C LYS A 328 -15.21 -5.57 26.48
N SER A 329 -16.52 -5.66 26.25
CA SER A 329 -17.49 -4.92 27.07
C SER A 329 -17.62 -5.53 28.47
N LYS A 330 -17.92 -4.69 29.47
CA LYS A 330 -18.19 -5.12 30.85
C LYS A 330 -19.59 -5.70 31.06
N TYR A 331 -20.55 -5.42 30.16
CA TYR A 331 -21.99 -5.63 30.41
C TYR A 331 -22.69 -6.60 29.45
N GLY A 332 -21.94 -7.29 28.60
CA GLY A 332 -22.46 -8.31 27.68
C GLY A 332 -21.29 -8.88 26.88
N GLY A 333 -21.34 -10.19 26.57
CA GLY A 333 -20.22 -10.99 26.03
C GLY A 333 -19.81 -10.68 24.59
N PHE A 334 -19.79 -9.40 24.20
CA PHE A 334 -19.41 -8.91 22.89
C PHE A 334 -17.99 -8.34 22.93
N THR A 335 -17.22 -8.65 21.87
CA THR A 335 -15.87 -8.14 21.68
C THR A 335 -15.88 -7.09 20.57
N MET A 336 -15.36 -5.89 20.84
CA MET A 336 -15.25 -4.81 19.84
C MET A 336 -13.83 -4.76 19.28
N VAL A 337 -13.69 -4.75 17.95
CA VAL A 337 -12.43 -4.41 17.27
C VAL A 337 -12.29 -2.90 17.29
N THR A 338 -11.30 -2.40 18.02
CA THR A 338 -11.02 -0.97 18.24
C THR A 338 -9.88 -0.44 17.38
N SER A 339 -8.99 -1.32 16.92
CA SER A 339 -7.90 -0.97 16.01
C SER A 339 -7.60 -2.09 15.01
N VAL A 340 -7.20 -1.68 13.81
CA VAL A 340 -6.66 -2.54 12.74
C VAL A 340 -5.50 -1.78 12.12
N ALA A 341 -4.31 -2.37 12.13
CA ALA A 341 -3.15 -1.86 11.41
C ALA A 341 -2.31 -3.00 10.86
N HIS A 342 -1.71 -2.82 9.68
CA HIS A 342 -0.76 -3.78 9.13
C HIS A 342 0.34 -3.08 8.35
N VAL A 343 1.36 -3.83 7.95
CA VAL A 343 2.40 -3.35 7.04
C VAL A 343 2.92 -4.50 6.21
N TRP A 344 3.21 -4.23 4.94
CA TRP A 344 4.01 -5.11 4.08
C TRP A 344 5.41 -4.54 3.89
N PHE A 345 6.43 -5.38 4.03
CA PHE A 345 7.82 -5.08 3.65
C PHE A 345 8.41 -6.29 2.93
N ASN A 346 9.49 -6.09 2.19
CA ASN A 346 10.13 -7.16 1.43
C ASN A 346 11.61 -7.28 1.81
N THR A 347 12.02 -8.44 2.33
CA THR A 347 13.36 -8.67 2.91
C THR A 347 14.51 -8.54 1.91
N PHE A 348 14.26 -8.71 0.61
CA PHE A 348 15.26 -8.40 -0.43
C PHE A 348 15.61 -6.91 -0.44
N PHE A 349 14.61 -6.03 -0.28
CA PHE A 349 14.81 -4.58 -0.29
C PHE A 349 15.30 -4.03 1.05
N GLU A 350 14.85 -4.61 2.17
CA GLU A 350 15.37 -4.26 3.50
C GLU A 350 16.80 -4.80 3.73
N GLY A 351 17.21 -5.82 2.97
CA GLY A 351 18.60 -6.32 2.89
C GLY A 351 19.42 -5.71 1.76
N ASN A 352 19.10 -4.51 1.28
CA ASN A 352 19.92 -3.80 0.27
C ASN A 352 20.18 -4.57 -1.05
N GLY A 353 19.25 -5.46 -1.43
CA GLY A 353 19.38 -6.34 -2.59
C GLY A 353 19.64 -5.63 -3.92
N PRO A 354 18.91 -4.55 -4.27
CA PRO A 354 19.21 -3.77 -5.48
C PRO A 354 20.64 -3.24 -5.46
N GLU A 355 21.03 -2.55 -4.39
CA GLU A 355 22.32 -1.89 -4.23
C GLU A 355 23.50 -2.88 -4.21
N GLN A 356 23.22 -4.16 -3.91
CA GLN A 356 24.18 -5.27 -3.95
C GLN A 356 24.04 -6.16 -5.21
N SER A 357 23.56 -5.60 -6.33
CA SER A 357 23.44 -6.29 -7.63
C SER A 357 22.63 -7.59 -7.55
N GLY A 358 21.50 -7.57 -6.84
CA GLY A 358 20.63 -8.72 -6.64
C GLY A 358 21.01 -9.65 -5.46
N LYS A 359 22.05 -9.32 -4.68
CA LYS A 359 22.51 -10.13 -3.54
C LYS A 359 22.15 -9.47 -2.21
N ALA A 360 20.90 -9.60 -1.79
CA ALA A 360 20.44 -9.05 -0.52
C ALA A 360 21.09 -9.71 0.70
N ASP A 361 21.31 -8.92 1.75
CA ASP A 361 21.78 -9.34 3.07
C ASP A 361 20.95 -10.51 3.62
N ASP A 362 21.59 -11.47 4.29
CA ASP A 362 20.90 -12.64 4.85
C ASP A 362 20.24 -12.38 6.21
N SER A 363 20.27 -11.15 6.71
CA SER A 363 19.53 -10.73 7.92
C SER A 363 19.40 -9.23 8.01
N GLY A 364 18.35 -8.77 8.70
CA GLY A 364 18.14 -7.35 8.95
C GLY A 364 17.07 -7.07 10.00
N VAL A 365 16.80 -5.78 10.19
CA VAL A 365 15.73 -5.29 11.05
C VAL A 365 14.87 -4.32 10.24
N PHE A 366 13.57 -4.57 10.17
CA PHE A 366 12.60 -3.65 9.59
C PHE A 366 11.89 -2.87 10.70
N GLU A 367 12.00 -1.54 10.72
CA GLU A 367 11.32 -0.69 11.72
C GLU A 367 10.19 0.16 11.11
N ILE A 368 9.11 0.36 11.87
CA ILE A 368 8.03 1.27 11.50
C ILE A 368 7.25 1.81 12.71
N GLU A 369 6.86 3.08 12.64
CA GLU A 369 5.95 3.70 13.61
C GLU A 369 4.48 3.42 13.29
N TRP A 370 3.63 3.38 14.31
CA TRP A 370 2.19 3.13 14.17
C TRP A 370 1.53 4.00 13.09
N ASP A 371 1.84 5.30 13.05
CA ASP A 371 1.17 6.24 12.15
C ASP A 371 1.51 6.01 10.67
N ALA A 372 2.70 5.47 10.38
CA ALA A 372 3.17 5.12 9.04
C ALA A 372 2.64 3.76 8.52
N MET A 373 1.95 2.97 9.34
CA MET A 373 1.36 1.69 8.95
C MET A 373 0.06 1.85 8.15
N ASP A 374 -0.28 0.83 7.37
CA ASP A 374 -1.59 0.68 6.74
C ASP A 374 -2.67 0.46 7.82
N GLY A 375 -3.93 0.79 7.50
CA GLY A 375 -5.07 0.62 8.38
C GLY A 375 -6.25 -0.09 7.72
N ILE A 376 -7.47 0.28 8.12
CA ILE A 376 -8.72 -0.34 7.67
C ILE A 376 -8.84 -0.20 6.15
N LYS A 377 -8.94 -1.33 5.43
CA LYS A 377 -8.94 -1.40 3.96
C LYS A 377 -7.77 -0.57 3.36
N GLY A 378 -6.59 -0.68 3.97
CA GLY A 378 -5.36 0.01 3.59
C GLY A 378 -5.38 1.54 3.75
N SER A 379 -6.45 2.13 4.30
CA SER A 379 -6.50 3.57 4.58
C SER A 379 -5.61 3.96 5.75
N SER A 380 -5.29 5.25 5.91
CA SER A 380 -4.55 5.75 7.08
C SER A 380 -5.30 5.59 8.41
N ARG A 381 -6.62 5.32 8.39
CA ARG A 381 -7.47 5.15 9.57
C ARG A 381 -7.23 3.77 10.20
N LYS A 382 -6.59 3.76 11.37
CA LYS A 382 -6.23 2.54 12.11
C LYS A 382 -7.08 2.25 13.36
N GLY A 383 -8.02 3.13 13.72
CA GLY A 383 -8.77 3.06 14.99
C GLY A 383 -8.05 3.77 16.14
N THR A 384 -8.19 3.30 17.38
CA THR A 384 -7.38 3.82 18.50
C THR A 384 -5.93 3.33 18.43
N ARG A 385 -4.99 3.94 19.15
CA ARG A 385 -3.58 3.52 19.08
C ARG A 385 -3.42 2.16 19.77
N ALA A 386 -2.75 1.21 19.12
CA ALA A 386 -2.51 -0.13 19.69
C ALA A 386 -1.09 -0.30 20.24
N PHE A 387 -0.13 0.43 19.68
CA PHE A 387 1.26 0.54 20.12
C PHE A 387 1.88 1.80 19.50
N ASP A 388 3.13 2.12 19.84
CA ASP A 388 3.77 3.36 19.41
C ASP A 388 4.67 3.14 18.18
N ARG A 389 5.56 2.14 18.21
CA ARG A 389 6.34 1.65 17.05
C ARG A 389 6.72 0.16 17.17
N MET A 390 7.23 -0.45 16.11
CA MET A 390 7.74 -1.82 16.12
C MET A 390 9.01 -2.03 15.30
N ALA A 391 9.71 -3.13 15.55
CA ALA A 391 10.86 -3.61 14.79
C ALA A 391 10.78 -5.13 14.60
N VAL A 392 10.96 -5.60 13.36
CA VAL A 392 10.92 -7.01 12.98
C VAL A 392 12.35 -7.48 12.72
N VAL A 393 12.85 -8.42 13.52
CA VAL A 393 14.14 -9.08 13.30
C VAL A 393 13.95 -10.28 12.39
N TRP A 394 14.57 -10.24 11.21
CA TRP A 394 14.41 -11.27 10.18
C TRP A 394 15.76 -11.80 9.68
N LYS A 395 15.76 -13.01 9.13
CA LYS A 395 16.90 -13.59 8.41
C LYS A 395 16.46 -14.47 7.24
N THR A 396 17.32 -14.63 6.25
CA THR A 396 17.15 -15.59 5.16
C THR A 396 17.75 -16.93 5.60
N PRO A 397 16.94 -17.99 5.77
CA PRO A 397 17.44 -19.26 6.27
C PRO A 397 18.14 -20.06 5.17
N ALA A 398 19.44 -20.35 5.38
CA ALA A 398 20.35 -20.78 4.33
C ALA A 398 19.97 -22.10 3.62
N GLU A 399 19.41 -23.08 4.33
CA GLU A 399 19.05 -24.38 3.73
C GLU A 399 17.80 -24.29 2.85
N GLU A 400 16.82 -23.49 3.25
CA GLU A 400 15.62 -23.23 2.47
C GLU A 400 15.92 -22.29 1.29
N ALA A 401 16.76 -21.26 1.49
CA ALA A 401 17.23 -20.39 0.41
C ALA A 401 17.95 -21.19 -0.69
N ARG A 402 18.86 -22.11 -0.32
CA ARG A 402 19.51 -23.04 -1.27
C ARG A 402 18.55 -23.89 -2.11
N ARG A 403 17.31 -24.10 -1.65
CA ARG A 403 16.32 -24.99 -2.30
C ARG A 403 15.20 -24.23 -3.02
N ALA A 404 14.87 -23.03 -2.55
CA ALA A 404 13.65 -22.32 -2.93
C ALA A 404 13.87 -20.85 -3.32
N SER A 405 15.10 -20.31 -3.25
CA SER A 405 15.38 -19.00 -3.83
C SER A 405 15.28 -19.04 -5.36
N VAL A 406 14.58 -18.07 -5.92
CA VAL A 406 14.33 -17.95 -7.37
C VAL A 406 14.72 -16.54 -7.81
N MET A 407 15.59 -16.46 -8.81
CA MET A 407 15.81 -15.20 -9.52
C MET A 407 14.60 -14.93 -10.40
N VAL A 408 13.93 -13.81 -10.17
CA VAL A 408 12.79 -13.37 -10.97
C VAL A 408 13.29 -12.23 -11.83
N GLU A 409 13.88 -12.60 -12.96
CA GLU A 409 14.29 -11.64 -13.98
C GLU A 409 13.05 -11.04 -14.66
N GLU A 410 13.22 -9.82 -15.15
CA GLU A 410 12.28 -9.24 -16.10
C GLU A 410 12.54 -9.86 -17.50
N PRO A 411 11.59 -10.58 -18.12
CA PRO A 411 11.80 -11.15 -19.46
C PRO A 411 12.17 -10.09 -20.50
N GLY A 412 13.05 -10.42 -21.43
CA GLY A 412 13.54 -9.51 -22.47
C GLY A 412 12.45 -8.99 -23.43
N GLU A 413 12.84 -8.00 -24.25
CA GLU A 413 11.98 -7.52 -25.35
C GLU A 413 11.55 -8.69 -26.27
N GLY A 414 10.25 -8.89 -26.40
CA GLY A 414 9.67 -9.96 -27.22
C GLY A 414 9.74 -11.37 -26.63
N GLU A 415 10.35 -11.56 -25.46
CA GLU A 415 10.37 -12.87 -24.80
C GLU A 415 8.98 -13.24 -24.23
N PRO A 416 8.64 -14.55 -24.16
CA PRO A 416 7.37 -15.00 -23.62
C PRO A 416 7.30 -14.73 -22.11
N VAL A 417 6.30 -13.94 -21.69
CA VAL A 417 6.08 -13.58 -20.29
C VAL A 417 5.11 -14.56 -19.64
N LYS A 418 5.44 -15.04 -18.43
CA LYS A 418 4.54 -15.92 -17.67
C LYS A 418 3.34 -15.14 -17.13
N GLU A 419 2.16 -15.47 -17.64
CA GLU A 419 0.87 -15.06 -17.06
C GLU A 419 0.48 -15.96 -15.89
N MET A 420 -0.28 -15.42 -14.91
CA MET A 420 -0.82 -16.20 -13.80
C MET A 420 -2.22 -16.72 -14.12
N SER A 421 -2.64 -17.79 -13.44
CA SER A 421 -3.98 -18.33 -13.62
C SER A 421 -5.04 -17.35 -13.07
N SER A 422 -6.08 -17.08 -13.86
CA SER A 422 -7.15 -16.16 -13.47
C SER A 422 -7.89 -16.63 -12.21
N ALA A 423 -8.33 -15.68 -11.39
CA ALA A 423 -9.24 -15.99 -10.29
C ALA A 423 -10.64 -16.26 -10.86
N ASP A 424 -11.33 -17.29 -10.37
CA ASP A 424 -12.66 -17.68 -10.84
C ASP A 424 -13.65 -16.51 -10.72
N TRP A 425 -13.99 -15.94 -11.86
CA TRP A 425 -14.75 -14.70 -12.01
C TRP A 425 -16.18 -14.77 -11.50
N ARG A 426 -16.70 -15.99 -11.26
CA ARG A 426 -18.06 -16.24 -10.73
C ARG A 426 -18.13 -16.07 -9.22
N LYS A 427 -16.99 -16.09 -8.52
CA LYS A 427 -16.93 -15.91 -7.08
C LYS A 427 -17.30 -14.48 -6.71
N SER A 428 -18.02 -14.32 -5.61
CA SER A 428 -18.28 -13.01 -5.02
C SER A 428 -16.99 -12.46 -4.39
N ASP A 429 -17.01 -11.15 -4.07
CA ASP A 429 -15.86 -10.46 -3.46
C ASP A 429 -15.50 -11.00 -2.04
N ASP A 430 -16.23 -12.01 -1.52
CA ASP A 430 -16.20 -12.48 -0.13
C ASP A 430 -15.14 -13.57 0.16
N LEU A 431 -14.43 -14.08 -0.86
CA LEU A 431 -13.56 -15.26 -0.72
C LEU A 431 -12.08 -14.97 -0.43
N SER A 432 -11.69 -13.70 -0.25
CA SER A 432 -10.42 -13.41 0.41
C SER A 432 -10.51 -13.83 1.88
N GLN A 433 -9.61 -14.72 2.34
CA GLN A 433 -9.47 -15.03 3.78
C GLN A 433 -8.99 -13.83 4.63
N ASP A 434 -8.79 -12.67 4.00
CA ASP A 434 -8.79 -11.36 4.66
C ASP A 434 -10.21 -11.08 5.22
N PHE A 435 -10.52 -11.72 6.36
CA PHE A 435 -11.73 -11.55 7.16
C PHE A 435 -12.00 -10.06 7.38
N GLU A 436 -12.84 -9.46 6.54
CA GLU A 436 -12.97 -7.99 6.37
C GLU A 436 -12.64 -7.25 7.67
N LYS A 437 -11.42 -6.67 7.74
CA LYS A 437 -10.85 -6.08 8.95
C LYS A 437 -11.53 -4.72 9.25
N LYS A 438 -12.84 -4.78 9.46
CA LYS A 438 -13.78 -3.72 9.86
C LYS A 438 -13.68 -3.50 11.37
N LEU A 439 -13.72 -2.24 11.80
CA LEU A 439 -13.97 -1.89 13.20
C LEU A 439 -15.41 -2.23 13.58
N GLY A 440 -15.65 -2.45 14.88
CA GLY A 440 -16.99 -2.64 15.41
C GLY A 440 -17.17 -3.92 16.22
N LEU A 441 -18.43 -4.24 16.49
CA LEU A 441 -18.82 -5.36 17.34
C LEU A 441 -18.71 -6.69 16.60
N ARG A 442 -18.15 -7.73 17.24
CA ARG A 442 -18.07 -9.10 16.71
C ARG A 442 -18.55 -10.10 17.76
N ALA A 443 -19.24 -11.15 17.30
CA ALA A 443 -19.57 -12.31 18.12
C ALA A 443 -18.32 -13.16 18.43
N ASP A 444 -18.24 -13.71 19.65
CA ASP A 444 -17.12 -14.54 20.09
C ASP A 444 -17.22 -15.96 19.46
N MET A 445 -16.58 -16.16 18.28
CA MET A 445 -16.44 -17.49 17.66
C MET A 445 -15.58 -18.45 18.50
N ALA A 446 -15.77 -19.77 18.34
CA ALA A 446 -15.12 -20.81 19.14
C ALA A 446 -13.57 -20.76 19.18
N ALA A 447 -12.91 -20.27 18.12
CA ALA A 447 -11.46 -20.04 18.12
C ALA A 447 -11.03 -18.95 19.13
N SER A 448 -11.89 -17.97 19.43
CA SER A 448 -11.69 -16.97 20.48
C SER A 448 -11.90 -17.53 21.89
N ALA A 449 -12.57 -18.68 22.04
CA ALA A 449 -12.84 -19.30 23.34
C ALA A 449 -11.63 -20.05 23.93
N ALA A 450 -10.57 -20.31 23.15
CA ALA A 450 -9.33 -20.92 23.63
C ALA A 450 -8.63 -20.06 24.71
N VAL A 451 -8.77 -18.74 24.64
CA VAL A 451 -8.24 -17.80 25.66
C VAL A 451 -9.09 -17.77 26.94
N SER A 452 -10.31 -18.31 26.89
CA SER A 452 -11.32 -18.16 27.95
C SER A 452 -11.51 -19.39 28.84
N ARG A 453 -10.90 -20.55 28.55
CA ARG A 453 -11.07 -21.80 29.32
C ARG A 453 -9.99 -22.08 30.38
N ALA A 454 -9.07 -21.14 30.62
CA ALA A 454 -8.00 -21.29 31.61
C ALA A 454 -8.41 -20.96 33.07
N ASN A 455 -9.69 -20.67 33.35
CA ASN A 455 -10.21 -20.49 34.71
C ASN A 455 -11.64 -21.02 34.85
N SER A 456 -11.85 -21.88 35.86
CA SER A 456 -13.13 -22.33 36.44
C SER A 456 -13.90 -23.47 35.70
N PRO A 457 -14.69 -24.28 36.45
CA PRO A 457 -15.01 -25.67 36.07
C PRO A 457 -16.26 -25.87 35.20
N GLY A 458 -16.54 -27.15 34.89
CA GLY A 458 -17.43 -27.65 33.82
C GLY A 458 -18.94 -27.35 33.90
N PRO A 459 -19.70 -27.87 32.90
CA PRO A 459 -20.89 -27.17 32.37
C PRO A 459 -22.24 -27.62 32.92
N SER A 460 -23.23 -26.73 32.82
CA SER A 460 -24.66 -27.04 32.83
C SER A 460 -25.29 -26.77 31.45
N THR A 461 -26.35 -27.53 31.13
CA THR A 461 -26.91 -27.70 29.78
C THR A 461 -28.09 -26.77 29.43
N GLY A 462 -28.26 -26.49 28.13
CA GLY A 462 -29.42 -25.81 27.52
C GLY A 462 -29.02 -24.49 26.85
N GLY A 463 -29.59 -24.05 25.73
CA GLY A 463 -30.59 -24.63 24.82
C GLY A 463 -30.66 -23.76 23.55
N SER A 464 -31.07 -24.31 22.41
CA SER A 464 -31.00 -23.64 21.10
C SER A 464 -32.05 -22.55 20.88
N ASN A 465 -31.72 -21.50 20.11
CA ASN A 465 -32.52 -21.07 18.95
C ASN A 465 -31.74 -20.12 18.03
N ALA A 466 -32.24 -19.97 16.80
CA ALA A 466 -31.58 -19.31 15.67
C ALA A 466 -32.33 -18.07 15.17
N GLY A 467 -31.70 -17.31 14.26
CA GLY A 467 -32.30 -16.22 13.48
C GLY A 467 -31.79 -14.83 13.86
N ASP A 468 -30.98 -14.21 12.99
CA ASP A 468 -31.44 -13.09 12.14
C ASP A 468 -30.27 -12.49 11.33
N ASP A 469 -30.49 -12.32 10.03
CA ASP A 469 -29.61 -11.60 9.12
C ASP A 469 -29.86 -10.08 9.22
N VAL A 470 -28.80 -9.28 9.32
CA VAL A 470 -28.89 -7.80 9.33
C VAL A 470 -28.14 -7.23 8.12
N PRO A 471 -28.76 -6.38 7.29
CA PRO A 471 -28.09 -5.78 6.13
C PRO A 471 -27.01 -4.76 6.51
N ASP A 472 -25.86 -4.81 5.85
CA ASP A 472 -24.80 -3.79 5.93
C ASP A 472 -25.26 -2.50 5.22
N GLU A 473 -25.62 -1.46 5.99
CA GLU A 473 -25.97 -0.14 5.44
C GLU A 473 -24.75 0.75 5.15
N ILE A 474 -24.91 1.63 4.17
CA ILE A 474 -23.85 2.44 3.57
C ILE A 474 -23.85 3.84 4.19
N GLU A 475 -23.03 4.08 5.22
CA GLU A 475 -22.96 5.40 5.85
C GLU A 475 -21.82 6.27 5.28
N GLY A 476 -22.20 7.26 4.47
CA GLY A 476 -21.29 8.28 3.94
C GLY A 476 -21.25 9.52 4.83
N VAL A 477 -20.06 9.91 5.29
CA VAL A 477 -19.86 11.16 6.07
C VAL A 477 -18.70 11.98 5.48
N LYS A 478 -18.93 13.29 5.37
CA LYS A 478 -18.00 14.29 4.82
C LYS A 478 -16.68 14.33 5.60
N GLN A 479 -15.55 14.46 4.90
CA GLN A 479 -14.24 14.63 5.53
C GLN A 479 -13.91 16.12 5.78
N HIS A 480 -13.37 16.39 6.96
CA HIS A 480 -12.68 17.63 7.30
C HIS A 480 -11.18 17.44 6.98
N VAL A 481 -10.60 18.37 6.23
CA VAL A 481 -9.18 18.35 5.80
C VAL A 481 -8.29 18.96 6.89
N PRO A 482 -7.28 18.23 7.41
CA PRO A 482 -6.16 18.81 8.14
C PRO A 482 -5.08 19.34 7.17
N PRO A 483 -4.22 20.29 7.58
CA PRO A 483 -3.08 20.72 6.78
C PRO A 483 -2.09 19.59 6.50
N THR A 484 -1.37 19.72 5.39
CA THR A 484 -0.28 18.83 4.97
C THR A 484 1.04 19.22 5.65
N ASP A 485 1.62 18.33 6.45
CA ASP A 485 3.03 18.43 6.85
C ASP A 485 3.91 17.76 5.79
N GLU A 486 4.51 18.58 4.92
CA GLU A 486 5.67 18.19 4.13
C GLU A 486 6.90 18.16 5.03
N ASN A 487 7.20 17.02 5.66
CA ASN A 487 8.55 16.72 6.18
C ASN A 487 8.72 15.23 6.54
N LEU A 488 8.66 14.38 5.51
CA LEU A 488 9.20 13.02 5.56
C LEU A 488 9.94 12.74 4.25
N LEU A 489 11.14 13.31 4.09
CA LEU A 489 12.25 12.89 3.20
C LEU A 489 13.37 13.95 3.20
N SER A 490 14.18 14.01 4.26
CA SER A 490 15.55 14.54 4.15
C SER A 490 16.46 13.94 5.21
N GLY A 491 17.66 13.54 4.81
CA GLY A 491 18.64 12.92 5.70
C GLY A 491 20.01 12.79 5.05
N VAL A 492 20.93 13.69 5.43
CA VAL A 492 22.40 13.69 5.23
C VAL A 492 22.87 13.71 3.75
N THR A 493 23.89 14.43 3.26
CA THR A 493 24.92 15.41 3.75
C THR A 493 24.84 16.65 2.82
N GLY A 494 25.21 17.89 3.14
CA GLY A 494 26.38 18.36 3.89
C GLY A 494 27.51 18.88 2.98
N ASP A 495 27.40 20.12 2.45
CA ASP A 495 28.53 21.05 2.27
C ASP A 495 28.00 22.50 2.22
N GLN A 496 28.72 23.44 2.81
CA GLN A 496 28.39 24.88 2.79
C GLN A 496 29.21 25.58 1.72
N ARG A 497 28.60 26.51 0.98
CA ARG A 497 29.30 27.68 0.42
C ARG A 497 28.33 28.78 0.05
N ASP A 498 28.50 29.93 0.71
CA ASP A 498 27.78 31.15 0.41
C ASP A 498 28.19 31.72 -0.96
N THR A 499 27.20 32.06 -1.78
CA THR A 499 27.27 33.25 -2.65
C THR A 499 25.89 33.89 -2.72
N ASP A 500 25.74 34.99 -2.01
CA ASP A 500 24.68 35.99 -2.20
C ASP A 500 24.75 36.59 -3.63
N VAL A 501 23.59 37.03 -4.16
CA VAL A 501 23.38 38.10 -5.18
C VAL A 501 22.02 37.92 -5.88
N GLY A 502 21.16 38.94 -5.73
CA GLY A 502 20.50 39.57 -6.87
C GLY A 502 19.15 39.02 -7.36
N GLN A 503 18.06 39.59 -6.84
CA GLN A 503 16.77 39.63 -7.54
C GLN A 503 16.88 40.50 -8.81
N ALA A 504 16.25 40.07 -9.92
CA ALA A 504 15.81 40.94 -11.00
C ALA A 504 14.62 40.30 -11.74
N GLU A 505 13.66 41.12 -12.17
CA GLU A 505 12.32 40.71 -12.59
C GLU A 505 12.18 40.38 -14.09
N GLU A 506 10.99 39.88 -14.45
CA GLU A 506 10.52 39.63 -15.81
C GLU A 506 10.66 40.83 -16.76
N ALA A 507 11.06 40.58 -18.02
CA ALA A 507 10.54 41.29 -19.20
C ALA A 507 10.87 40.59 -20.53
N THR A 508 9.92 39.80 -21.06
CA THR A 508 9.70 39.68 -22.53
C THR A 508 8.71 40.78 -22.96
N PRO A 509 8.48 41.13 -24.26
CA PRO A 509 8.74 40.35 -25.48
C PRO A 509 9.20 41.19 -26.71
N LYS A 510 8.98 40.64 -27.93
CA LYS A 510 9.05 41.24 -29.30
C LYS A 510 10.43 41.22 -29.99
N ASP A 511 10.54 41.03 -31.31
CA ASP A 511 9.64 40.43 -32.34
C ASP A 511 10.50 40.15 -33.61
N ASP A 512 9.88 39.60 -34.67
CA ASP A 512 10.33 39.61 -36.07
C ASP A 512 11.57 38.79 -36.50
N GLY A 513 11.56 38.28 -37.76
CA GLY A 513 12.83 38.08 -38.50
C GLY A 513 13.08 36.81 -39.32
N GLU A 514 12.06 36.25 -40.00
CA GLU A 514 12.11 35.67 -41.36
C GLU A 514 13.38 34.95 -41.97
N VAL A 515 13.11 33.77 -42.55
CA VAL A 515 13.77 33.07 -43.69
C VAL A 515 15.32 33.03 -43.86
N SER A 516 15.87 31.81 -44.02
CA SER A 516 16.27 31.30 -45.35
C SER A 516 16.77 29.85 -45.30
N ALA A 517 16.53 29.09 -46.36
CA ALA A 517 16.99 27.71 -46.52
C ALA A 517 18.24 27.62 -47.40
N THR A 518 19.12 26.65 -47.14
CA THR A 518 19.82 25.96 -48.25
C THR A 518 20.28 24.56 -47.89
N ALA A 519 19.81 23.57 -48.63
CA ALA A 519 20.40 22.23 -48.64
C ALA A 519 21.69 22.23 -49.49
N LYS A 520 22.67 21.37 -49.16
CA LYS A 520 23.70 20.95 -50.10
C LYS A 520 23.84 19.43 -50.14
N LYS A 521 23.79 18.91 -51.37
CA LYS A 521 23.73 17.50 -51.75
C LYS A 521 24.86 17.23 -52.74
N LEU A 522 25.69 16.23 -52.47
CA LEU A 522 26.66 15.60 -53.39
C LEU A 522 26.86 14.17 -52.85
N LYS A 523 26.66 13.07 -53.58
CA LYS A 523 27.30 12.62 -54.86
C LYS A 523 28.83 12.62 -54.71
N ASN A 524 29.63 11.61 -55.08
CA ASN A 524 29.48 10.37 -55.87
C ASN A 524 30.74 9.48 -55.54
N SER A 525 31.00 8.25 -56.00
CA SER A 525 30.31 7.28 -56.88
C SER A 525 31.07 5.92 -56.92
N THR A 526 30.36 4.83 -57.25
CA THR A 526 30.82 3.69 -58.10
C THR A 526 32.12 2.95 -57.76
N THR A 527 32.03 1.63 -57.45
CA THR A 527 32.68 0.58 -58.27
C THR A 527 32.01 -0.80 -58.11
N ARG A 528 32.44 -1.77 -58.94
CA ARG A 528 31.70 -2.99 -59.32
C ARG A 528 32.69 -4.15 -59.51
N SER A 529 32.53 -5.25 -58.77
CA SER A 529 33.12 -6.59 -59.00
C SER A 529 32.40 -7.57 -58.05
N GLN A 530 31.61 -8.54 -58.50
CA GLN A 530 31.98 -9.85 -59.04
C GLN A 530 32.74 -10.78 -58.06
N ALA A 531 32.04 -11.88 -57.72
CA ALA A 531 32.47 -13.26 -57.49
C ALA A 531 33.68 -13.59 -56.59
N GLU A 532 33.50 -14.50 -55.63
CA GLU A 532 33.92 -15.91 -55.80
C GLU A 532 33.26 -16.85 -54.75
N GLU A 533 33.25 -18.15 -55.06
CA GLU A 533 32.72 -19.23 -54.21
C GLU A 533 33.77 -19.79 -53.22
N ARG A 534 33.33 -20.73 -52.37
CA ARG A 534 34.07 -21.61 -51.45
C ARG A 534 34.28 -20.99 -50.06
N GLN A 535 34.01 -21.70 -48.96
CA GLN A 535 33.80 -23.14 -48.77
C GLN A 535 32.68 -23.44 -47.76
#